data_AF-A0ABD4KG48-F1
#
_entry.id   AF-A0ABD4KG48-F1
#
_cell.length_a   1.000
_cell.length_b   1.000
_cell.length_c   1.000
_cell.angle_alpha   90.00
_cell.angle_beta   90.00
_cell.angle_gamma   90.00
#
_symmetry.space_group_name_H-M   'P 1'
#
loop_
_entity.id
_entity.type
_entity.pdbx_description
1 polymer ?
#
loop_
_entity_poly.entity_id
_entity_poly.type
_entity_poly.pdbx_seq_one_letter_code
_entity_poly.pdbx_strand_id
1 'polypeptide(L)'
;MPLDTPLADTRTYRHAMEQLSILESSAVAAPLIRTNDITADAWEDTRMPSHPRDGMQKRAFAALTMKKRIVKNDWSKVVLRVMIDAAQDAGVEFEPITHEYSELILPSVLSPLSEKAIVSAAAIRSGITANPFTRAEIDIIAQDYIHCSANWNSIVFDSTRTPYGGTSVSEILSFVNRPDQNWQRTIYNMDGNQK
;
A
#
# COMPACT_ATOMS: atom_id res chain seq x y z
N MET A 1 6.10 -17.12 -26.52
CA MET A 1 4.75 -17.13 -27.11
C MET A 1 4.83 -16.47 -28.46
N PRO A 2 3.98 -16.85 -29.43
CA PRO A 2 4.02 -16.26 -30.77
C PRO A 2 3.98 -14.73 -30.71
N LEU A 3 4.75 -14.08 -31.59
CA LEU A 3 4.90 -12.63 -31.62
C LEU A 3 3.55 -11.91 -31.73
N ASP A 4 2.66 -12.45 -32.55
CA ASP A 4 1.36 -11.85 -32.88
C ASP A 4 0.29 -12.03 -31.79
N THR A 5 0.56 -12.80 -30.73
CA THR A 5 -0.39 -12.98 -29.62
C THR A 5 -0.60 -11.64 -28.88
N PRO A 6 -1.82 -11.07 -28.82
CA PRO A 6 -2.08 -9.84 -28.07
C PRO A 6 -1.74 -10.01 -26.58
N LEU A 7 -1.19 -8.97 -25.95
CA LEU A 7 -0.76 -9.06 -24.54
C LEU A 7 -1.92 -9.35 -23.58
N ALA A 8 -3.12 -8.84 -23.87
CA ALA A 8 -4.33 -9.09 -23.09
C ALA A 8 -4.75 -10.58 -23.10
N ASP A 9 -4.41 -11.33 -24.14
CA ASP A 9 -4.78 -12.75 -24.27
C ASP A 9 -3.78 -13.68 -23.56
N THR A 10 -2.67 -13.12 -23.09
CA THR A 10 -1.60 -13.90 -22.47
C THR A 10 -2.02 -14.47 -21.13
N ARG A 11 -1.49 -15.65 -20.79
CA ARG A 11 -1.67 -16.25 -19.47
C ARG A 11 -1.20 -15.32 -18.34
N THR A 12 -0.13 -14.57 -18.57
CA THR A 12 0.43 -13.60 -17.61
C THR A 12 -0.55 -12.47 -17.32
N TYR A 13 -1.20 -11.92 -18.35
CA TYR A 13 -2.22 -10.88 -18.16
C TYR A 13 -3.44 -11.41 -17.39
N ARG A 14 -3.97 -12.57 -17.80
CA ARG A 14 -5.08 -13.21 -17.08
C ARG A 14 -4.74 -13.48 -15.62
N HIS A 15 -3.52 -13.96 -15.36
CA HIS A 15 -3.07 -14.19 -13.99
C HIS A 15 -2.95 -12.90 -13.17
N ALA A 16 -2.45 -11.80 -13.76
CA ALA A 16 -2.43 -10.51 -13.09
C ALA A 16 -3.86 -10.04 -12.73
N MET A 17 -4.82 -10.22 -13.64
CA MET A 17 -6.23 -9.89 -13.38
C MET A 17 -6.87 -10.81 -12.32
N GLU A 18 -6.54 -12.09 -12.28
CA GLU A 18 -6.97 -13.00 -11.20
C GLU A 18 -6.50 -12.52 -9.82
N GLN A 19 -5.29 -11.96 -9.73
CA GLN A 19 -4.80 -11.36 -8.48
C GLN A 19 -5.63 -10.14 -8.05
N LEU A 20 -6.24 -9.40 -8.98
CA LEU A 20 -7.06 -8.24 -8.63
C LEU A 20 -8.25 -8.65 -7.78
N SER A 21 -8.96 -9.71 -8.19
CA SER A 21 -10.09 -10.25 -7.42
C SER A 21 -9.68 -10.73 -6.03
N ILE A 22 -8.47 -11.29 -5.88
CA ILE A 22 -7.93 -11.67 -4.57
C ILE A 22 -7.73 -10.42 -3.70
N LEU A 23 -7.13 -9.36 -4.26
CA LEU A 23 -6.90 -8.11 -3.51
C LEU A 23 -8.21 -7.39 -3.16
N GLU A 24 -9.22 -7.44 -4.04
CA GLU A 24 -10.56 -6.90 -3.78
C GLU A 24 -11.27 -7.62 -2.62
N SER A 25 -11.00 -8.91 -2.44
CA SER A 25 -11.55 -9.72 -1.34
C SER A 25 -10.76 -9.59 -0.02
N SER A 26 -9.53 -9.06 -0.06
CA SER A 26 -8.65 -8.94 1.10
C SER A 26 -9.14 -7.85 2.05
N ALA A 27 -9.42 -8.18 3.31
CA ALA A 27 -9.82 -7.20 4.31
C ALA A 27 -8.81 -6.05 4.48
N VAL A 28 -7.52 -6.32 4.23
CA VAL A 28 -6.42 -5.36 4.39
C VAL A 28 -6.24 -4.50 3.14
N ALA A 29 -6.21 -5.11 1.95
CA ALA A 29 -5.93 -4.39 0.72
C ALA A 29 -7.18 -3.76 0.10
N ALA A 30 -8.35 -4.37 0.27
CA ALA A 30 -9.59 -3.97 -0.41
C ALA A 30 -9.92 -2.48 -0.29
N PRO A 31 -9.71 -1.77 0.84
CA PRO A 31 -9.94 -0.33 0.89
C PRO A 31 -9.13 0.44 -0.14
N LEU A 32 -7.84 0.11 -0.29
CA LEU A 32 -6.97 0.73 -1.27
C LEU A 32 -7.36 0.34 -2.70
N ILE A 33 -7.72 -0.93 -2.92
CA ILE A 33 -8.09 -1.41 -4.25
C ILE A 33 -9.37 -0.78 -4.76
N ARG A 34 -10.42 -0.69 -3.94
CA ARG A 34 -11.73 -0.19 -4.37
C ARG A 34 -11.84 1.33 -4.48
N THR A 35 -10.88 2.06 -3.93
CA THR A 35 -10.86 3.53 -3.93
C THR A 35 -9.83 4.12 -4.90
N ASN A 36 -9.06 3.26 -5.59
CA ASN A 36 -8.03 3.69 -6.51
C ASN A 36 -8.11 2.90 -7.82
N ASP A 37 -7.65 3.52 -8.91
CA ASP A 37 -7.58 2.86 -10.20
C ASP A 37 -6.43 1.84 -10.22
N ILE A 38 -6.80 0.56 -10.15
CA ILE A 38 -5.88 -0.57 -10.30
C ILE A 38 -6.03 -1.14 -11.70
N THR A 39 -4.96 -1.15 -12.47
CA THR A 39 -4.93 -1.69 -13.84
C THR A 39 -3.85 -2.73 -14.01
N ALA A 40 -4.10 -3.77 -14.79
CA ALA A 40 -3.04 -4.64 -15.27
C ALA A 40 -2.29 -3.96 -16.41
N ASP A 41 -1.02 -3.64 -16.17
CA ASP A 41 -0.09 -3.26 -17.22
C ASP A 41 0.55 -4.51 -17.80
N ALA A 42 0.69 -4.55 -19.12
CA ALA A 42 1.41 -5.60 -19.81
C ALA A 42 2.50 -5.01 -20.72
N TRP A 43 3.62 -5.71 -20.82
CA TRP A 43 4.74 -5.34 -21.68
C TRP A 43 5.42 -6.59 -22.25
N GLU A 44 6.30 -6.39 -23.22
CA GLU A 44 6.95 -7.48 -23.93
C GLU A 44 8.43 -7.26 -24.20
N ASP A 45 9.15 -8.37 -24.35
CA ASP A 45 10.49 -8.43 -24.93
C ASP A 45 10.46 -9.32 -26.17
N THR A 46 10.71 -8.71 -27.33
CA THR A 46 10.69 -9.37 -28.65
C THR A 46 12.04 -9.95 -29.04
N ARG A 47 13.08 -9.81 -28.20
CA ARG A 47 14.43 -10.34 -28.44
C ARG A 47 14.51 -11.83 -28.11
N MET A 48 13.59 -12.61 -28.67
CA MET A 48 13.53 -14.06 -28.51
C MET A 48 14.00 -14.75 -29.78
N PRO A 49 14.74 -15.87 -29.66
CA PRO A 49 15.06 -16.69 -30.81
C PRO A 49 13.77 -17.22 -31.44
N SER A 50 13.75 -17.35 -32.77
CA SER A 50 12.62 -17.92 -33.49
C SER A 50 12.43 -19.39 -33.09
N HIS A 51 11.19 -19.79 -32.86
CA HIS A 51 10.85 -21.17 -32.60
C HIS A 51 10.75 -21.96 -33.91
N PRO A 52 11.31 -23.18 -34.00
CA PRO A 52 11.32 -23.96 -35.26
C PRO A 52 9.94 -24.22 -35.87
N ARG A 53 8.87 -24.24 -35.06
CA ARG A 53 7.48 -24.46 -35.53
C ARG A 53 6.59 -23.23 -35.45
N ASP A 54 6.81 -22.39 -34.44
CA ASP A 54 5.89 -21.28 -34.11
C ASP A 54 6.46 -19.91 -34.55
N GLY A 55 7.58 -19.91 -35.27
CA GLY A 55 8.18 -18.70 -35.84
C GLY A 55 8.64 -17.70 -34.79
N MET A 56 8.49 -16.41 -35.08
CA MET A 56 8.91 -15.32 -34.19
C MET A 56 8.19 -15.40 -32.84
N GLN A 57 8.94 -15.18 -31.77
CA GLN A 57 8.46 -15.27 -30.39
C GLN A 57 8.63 -13.95 -29.66
N LYS A 58 7.90 -13.79 -28.56
CA LYS A 58 8.11 -12.78 -27.52
C LYS A 58 7.99 -13.35 -26.12
N ARG A 59 8.55 -12.64 -25.14
CA ARG A 59 8.23 -12.77 -23.71
C ARG A 59 7.19 -11.70 -23.37
N ALA A 60 6.10 -12.10 -22.75
CA ALA A 60 5.11 -11.17 -22.23
C ALA A 60 5.15 -11.17 -20.70
N PHE A 61 4.89 -10.01 -20.14
CA PHE A 61 4.83 -9.76 -18.71
C PHE A 61 3.55 -8.99 -18.41
N ALA A 62 3.02 -9.18 -17.22
CA ALA A 62 1.93 -8.36 -16.73
C ALA A 62 2.00 -8.21 -15.20
N ALA A 63 1.60 -7.05 -14.70
CA ALA A 63 1.51 -6.77 -13.28
C ALA A 63 0.36 -5.81 -13.00
N LEU A 64 -0.24 -5.93 -11.81
CA LEU A 64 -1.17 -4.93 -11.32
C LEU A 64 -0.42 -3.67 -10.91
N THR A 65 -0.94 -2.54 -11.32
CA THR A 65 -0.36 -1.22 -11.08
C THR A 65 -1.40 -0.31 -10.49
N MET A 66 -0.99 0.48 -9.50
CA MET A 66 -1.76 1.58 -8.94
C MET A 66 -1.06 2.87 -9.39
N LYS A 67 -1.70 3.64 -10.26
CA LYS A 67 -1.07 4.80 -10.91
C LYS A 67 -1.71 6.12 -10.46
N LYS A 68 -0.95 7.20 -10.62
CA LYS A 68 -1.44 8.59 -10.52
C LYS A 68 -2.16 8.93 -9.20
N ARG A 69 -1.69 8.35 -8.10
CA ARG A 69 -2.24 8.62 -6.78
C ARG A 69 -1.50 9.77 -6.10
N ILE A 70 -2.24 10.75 -5.59
CA ILE A 70 -1.72 11.79 -4.70
C ILE A 70 -2.22 11.45 -3.30
N VAL A 71 -1.30 11.11 -2.40
CA VAL A 71 -1.62 10.77 -1.00
C VAL A 71 -1.29 11.96 -0.11
N LYS A 72 -2.30 12.43 0.62
CA LYS A 72 -2.17 13.49 1.62
C LYS A 72 -1.67 12.90 2.93
N ASN A 73 -0.81 13.63 3.65
CA ASN A 73 -0.22 13.15 4.90
C ASN A 73 -1.07 13.48 6.15
N ASP A 74 -2.26 14.09 6.00
CA ASP A 74 -3.05 14.59 7.12
C ASP A 74 -3.55 13.52 8.10
N TRP A 75 -3.61 12.25 7.70
CA TRP A 75 -3.95 11.17 8.64
C TRP A 75 -2.92 11.02 9.76
N SER A 76 -1.65 11.36 9.52
CA SER A 76 -0.63 11.40 10.58
C SER A 76 -0.97 12.39 11.68
N LYS A 77 -1.68 13.49 11.36
CA LYS A 77 -2.14 14.49 12.33
C LYS A 77 -3.28 13.95 13.20
N VAL A 78 -4.15 13.11 12.63
CA VAL A 78 -5.18 12.38 13.41
C VAL A 78 -4.51 11.46 14.42
N VAL A 79 -3.54 10.66 13.98
CA VAL A 79 -2.77 9.77 14.86
C VAL A 79 -2.02 10.55 15.94
N LEU A 80 -1.42 11.70 15.60
CA LEU A 80 -0.78 12.60 16.55
C LEU A 80 -1.76 13.06 17.64
N ARG A 81 -2.97 13.51 17.27
CA ARG A 81 -3.98 13.95 18.25
C ARG A 81 -4.45 12.83 19.17
N VAL A 82 -4.57 11.60 18.65
CA VAL A 82 -4.85 10.41 19.49
C VAL A 82 -3.73 10.18 20.52
N MET A 83 -2.47 10.37 20.12
CA MET A 83 -1.33 10.22 21.03
C MET A 83 -1.24 11.35 22.06
N ILE A 84 -1.53 12.60 21.67
CA ILE A 84 -1.60 13.74 22.59
C ILE A 84 -2.68 13.48 23.65
N ASP A 85 -3.88 13.09 23.22
CA ASP A 85 -4.99 12.73 24.11
C ASP A 85 -4.60 11.62 25.09
N ALA A 86 -3.97 10.54 24.60
CA ALA A 86 -3.47 9.47 25.46
C ALA A 86 -2.41 9.93 26.48
N ALA A 87 -1.55 10.86 26.10
CA ALA A 87 -0.50 11.38 26.98
C ALA A 87 -1.06 12.40 28.00
N GLN A 88 -2.05 13.21 27.61
CA GLN A 88 -2.77 14.11 28.51
C GLN A 88 -3.56 13.33 29.57
N ASP A 89 -4.20 12.23 29.20
CA ASP A 89 -4.82 11.29 30.15
C ASP A 89 -3.81 10.73 31.16
N ALA A 90 -2.54 10.60 30.78
CA ALA A 90 -1.45 10.18 31.65
C ALA A 90 -0.81 11.33 32.45
N GLY A 91 -1.32 12.55 32.34
CA GLY A 91 -0.87 13.73 33.08
C GLY A 91 0.21 14.58 32.38
N VAL A 92 0.50 14.35 31.10
CA VAL A 92 1.43 15.19 30.33
C VAL A 92 0.73 16.46 29.89
N GLU A 93 1.33 17.61 30.17
CA GLU A 93 0.83 18.90 29.70
C GLU A 93 1.36 19.20 28.29
N PHE A 94 0.45 19.50 27.35
CA PHE A 94 0.76 19.92 25.98
C PHE A 94 0.13 21.29 25.71
N GLU A 95 0.83 22.09 24.91
CA GLU A 95 0.23 23.30 24.34
C GLU A 95 -0.91 22.93 23.38
N PRO A 96 -2.04 23.66 23.40
CA PRO A 96 -3.12 23.44 22.46
C PRO A 96 -2.66 23.65 21.00
N ILE A 97 -3.15 22.81 20.09
CA ILE A 97 -2.95 23.03 18.65
C ILE A 97 -3.83 24.20 18.21
N THR A 98 -3.22 25.36 17.97
CA THR A 98 -3.89 26.58 17.49
C THR A 98 -3.71 26.78 15.98
N HIS A 99 -4.37 27.79 15.42
CA HIS A 99 -4.24 28.21 14.02
C HIS A 99 -2.83 28.70 13.64
N GLU A 100 -1.97 28.99 14.63
CA GLU A 100 -0.58 29.39 14.40
C GLU A 100 0.25 28.23 13.83
N TYR A 101 -0.14 26.98 14.15
CA TYR A 101 0.47 25.75 13.62
C TYR A 101 -0.30 25.24 12.40
N SER A 102 -0.22 25.98 11.29
CA SER A 102 -0.98 25.70 10.06
C SER A 102 -0.80 24.26 9.52
N GLU A 103 0.37 23.68 9.74
CA GLU A 103 0.74 22.32 9.38
C GLU A 103 0.07 21.24 10.24
N LEU A 104 -0.46 21.59 11.41
CA LEU A 104 -1.19 20.68 12.31
C LEU A 104 -2.71 20.80 12.20
N ILE A 105 -3.19 21.73 11.37
CA ILE A 105 -4.61 21.88 11.07
C ILE A 105 -5.08 20.70 10.23
N LEU A 106 -6.22 20.13 10.64
CA LEU A 106 -6.88 19.05 9.91
C LEU A 106 -7.81 19.64 8.84
N PRO A 107 -7.86 19.04 7.65
CA PRO A 107 -8.95 19.24 6.71
C PRO A 107 -10.30 18.91 7.37
N SER A 108 -11.34 19.67 7.03
CA SER A 108 -12.69 19.49 7.61
C SER A 108 -13.25 18.08 7.46
N VAL A 109 -12.90 17.38 6.38
CA VAL A 109 -13.30 15.99 6.14
C VAL A 109 -12.72 15.01 7.18
N LEU A 110 -11.56 15.33 7.78
CA LEU A 110 -10.93 14.51 8.80
C LEU A 110 -11.36 14.87 10.23
N SER A 111 -11.97 16.02 10.47
CA SER A 111 -12.41 16.42 11.81
C SER A 111 -13.31 15.38 12.50
N PRO A 112 -14.44 14.92 11.91
CA PRO A 112 -15.29 13.91 12.55
C PRO A 112 -14.57 12.55 12.71
N LEU A 113 -13.67 12.21 11.79
CA LEU A 113 -12.87 10.98 11.87
C LEU A 113 -11.84 11.06 13.00
N SER A 114 -11.27 12.24 13.24
CA SER A 114 -10.33 12.49 14.33
C SER A 114 -11.01 12.40 15.68
N GLU A 115 -12.18 13.01 15.85
CA GLU A 115 -12.97 12.92 17.07
C GLU A 115 -13.33 11.45 17.38
N LYS A 116 -13.80 10.72 16.36
CA LYS A 116 -14.09 9.29 16.49
C LYS A 116 -12.84 8.47 16.86
N ALA A 117 -11.69 8.77 16.26
CA ALA A 117 -10.42 8.09 16.58
C ALA A 117 -10.02 8.30 18.05
N ILE A 118 -10.12 9.54 18.54
CA ILE A 118 -9.80 9.92 19.92
C ILE A 118 -10.72 9.20 20.90
N VAL A 119 -12.05 9.29 20.70
CA VAL A 119 -13.04 8.61 21.57
C VAL A 119 -12.83 7.10 21.58
N SER A 120 -12.56 6.51 20.41
CA SER A 120 -12.29 5.07 20.28
C SER A 120 -11.03 4.66 21.02
N ALA A 121 -9.96 5.45 20.91
CA ALA A 121 -8.71 5.19 21.62
C ALA A 121 -8.88 5.31 23.14
N ALA A 122 -9.59 6.33 23.62
CA ALA A 122 -9.90 6.50 25.05
C ALA A 122 -10.72 5.32 25.60
N ALA A 123 -11.71 4.85 24.85
CA ALA A 123 -12.47 3.65 25.20
C ALA A 123 -11.56 2.41 25.32
N ILE A 124 -10.67 2.18 24.35
CA ILE A 124 -9.72 1.06 24.38
C ILE A 124 -8.80 1.14 25.60
N ARG A 125 -8.26 2.33 25.91
CA ARG A 125 -7.41 2.54 27.11
C ARG A 125 -8.17 2.25 28.40
N SER A 126 -9.49 2.47 28.41
CA SER A 126 -10.38 2.20 29.54
C SER A 126 -10.90 0.74 29.56
N GLY A 127 -10.42 -0.14 28.67
CA GLY A 127 -10.85 -1.53 28.58
C GLY A 127 -12.24 -1.72 27.95
N ILE A 128 -12.78 -0.69 27.30
CA ILE A 128 -14.08 -0.71 26.63
C ILE A 128 -13.88 -1.01 25.14
N THR A 129 -14.76 -1.82 24.56
CA THR A 129 -14.78 -2.05 23.10
C THR A 129 -15.12 -0.76 22.36
N ALA A 130 -14.23 -0.31 21.50
CA ALA A 130 -14.45 0.87 20.65
C ALA A 130 -15.42 0.58 19.49
N ASN A 131 -16.11 1.64 19.04
CA ASN A 131 -16.90 1.58 17.82
C ASN A 131 -15.97 1.64 16.60
N PRO A 132 -15.93 0.59 15.74
CA PRO A 132 -15.06 0.60 14.58
C PRO A 132 -15.43 1.69 13.57
N PHE A 133 -14.46 2.06 12.73
CA PHE A 133 -14.75 2.84 11.53
C PHE A 133 -15.65 2.04 10.59
N THR A 134 -16.65 2.70 10.03
CA THR A 134 -17.52 2.16 9.00
C THR A 134 -16.75 2.01 7.70
N ARG A 135 -17.27 1.20 6.77
CA ARG A 135 -16.66 1.04 5.45
C ARG A 135 -16.49 2.37 4.72
N ALA A 136 -17.49 3.26 4.77
CA ALA A 136 -17.42 4.55 4.10
C ALA A 136 -16.34 5.46 4.69
N GLU A 137 -16.19 5.47 6.02
CA GLU A 137 -15.11 6.21 6.69
C GLU A 137 -13.73 5.65 6.32
N ILE A 138 -13.59 4.32 6.31
CA ILE A 138 -12.36 3.65 5.86
C ILE A 138 -12.05 4.00 4.41
N ASP A 139 -13.06 4.10 3.54
CA ASP A 139 -12.86 4.43 2.13
C ASP A 139 -12.38 5.87 1.94
N ILE A 140 -12.91 6.83 2.70
CA ILE A 140 -12.41 8.23 2.71
C ILE A 140 -10.93 8.26 3.12
N ILE A 141 -10.58 7.52 4.17
CA ILE A 141 -9.20 7.46 4.68
C ILE A 141 -8.29 6.77 3.66
N ALA A 142 -8.72 5.64 3.08
CA ALA A 142 -7.95 4.84 2.15
C ALA A 142 -7.73 5.53 0.81
N GLN A 143 -8.70 6.28 0.31
CA GLN A 143 -8.59 7.00 -0.96
C GLN A 143 -7.44 8.01 -0.91
N ASP A 144 -7.51 8.93 0.06
CA ASP A 144 -6.70 10.15 0.06
C ASP A 144 -5.53 10.12 1.04
N TYR A 145 -5.60 9.35 2.14
CA TYR A 145 -4.71 9.57 3.29
C TYR A 145 -3.87 8.36 3.73
N ILE A 146 -4.13 7.15 3.22
CA ILE A 146 -3.34 5.95 3.55
C ILE A 146 -2.36 5.62 2.43
N HIS A 147 -1.06 5.75 2.69
CA HIS A 147 -0.03 5.32 1.75
C HIS A 147 0.01 3.79 1.62
N CYS A 148 0.06 3.26 0.38
CA CYS A 148 0.30 1.85 0.14
C CYS A 148 1.80 1.55 0.26
N SER A 149 2.25 1.28 1.49
CA SER A 149 3.67 1.02 1.76
C SER A 149 4.18 -0.28 1.16
N ALA A 150 3.32 -1.29 0.99
CA ALA A 150 3.70 -2.58 0.42
C ALA A 150 3.52 -2.60 -1.10
N ASN A 151 4.58 -2.89 -1.85
CA ASN A 151 4.58 -2.99 -3.31
C ASN A 151 5.70 -3.90 -3.84
N TRP A 152 5.53 -4.35 -5.09
CA TRP A 152 6.51 -5.17 -5.81
C TRP A 152 7.43 -4.33 -6.72
N ASN A 153 7.70 -3.06 -6.37
CA ASN A 153 8.66 -2.27 -7.12
C ASN A 153 10.08 -2.75 -6.79
N SER A 154 10.85 -3.07 -7.83
CA SER A 154 12.24 -3.49 -7.68
C SER A 154 13.18 -2.31 -7.49
N ILE A 155 14.20 -2.50 -6.66
CA ILE A 155 15.38 -1.63 -6.59
C ILE A 155 16.57 -2.43 -7.15
N VAL A 156 17.36 -1.77 -8.01
CA VAL A 156 18.58 -2.32 -8.60
C VAL A 156 19.78 -1.80 -7.81
N PHE A 157 20.67 -2.71 -7.44
CA PHE A 157 21.92 -2.39 -6.75
C PHE A 157 23.10 -2.74 -7.64
N ASP A 158 24.14 -1.90 -7.61
CA ASP A 158 25.42 -2.22 -8.23
C ASP A 158 26.23 -3.24 -7.40
N SER A 159 27.41 -3.60 -7.92
CA SER A 159 28.34 -4.53 -7.23
C SER A 159 28.85 -4.04 -5.86
N THR A 160 28.65 -2.76 -5.54
CA THR A 160 29.02 -2.14 -4.26
C THR A 160 27.83 -2.00 -3.29
N ARG A 161 26.66 -2.56 -3.64
CA ARG A 161 25.38 -2.43 -2.92
C ARG A 161 24.83 -1.00 -2.84
N THR A 162 25.23 -0.15 -3.77
CA THR A 162 24.67 1.19 -3.91
C THR A 162 23.45 1.13 -4.84
N PRO A 163 22.30 1.75 -4.52
CA PRO A 163 21.18 1.83 -5.45
C PRO A 163 21.59 2.58 -6.72
N TYR A 164 21.44 1.95 -7.89
CA TYR A 164 21.77 2.58 -9.17
C TYR A 164 20.82 2.09 -10.28
N GLY A 165 20.46 2.98 -11.21
CA GLY A 165 19.61 2.67 -12.36
C GLY A 165 20.41 2.68 -13.66
N GLY A 166 20.71 1.50 -14.19
CA GLY A 166 21.33 1.31 -15.51
C GLY A 166 22.39 0.21 -15.56
N THR A 167 21.99 -1.00 -15.98
CA THR A 167 22.78 -2.11 -16.56
C THR A 167 24.19 -2.36 -16.00
N SER A 168 24.27 -3.21 -14.97
CA SER A 168 25.45 -4.00 -14.61
C SER A 168 25.24 -5.49 -14.96
N VAL A 169 26.31 -6.21 -15.30
CA VAL A 169 26.26 -7.64 -15.73
C VAL A 169 25.92 -8.58 -14.56
N SER A 170 26.03 -8.11 -13.32
CA SER A 170 25.61 -8.83 -12.11
C SER A 170 24.78 -7.91 -11.20
N GLU A 171 23.48 -7.83 -11.48
CA GLU A 171 22.53 -7.07 -10.66
C GLU A 171 21.86 -7.99 -9.63
N ILE A 172 21.82 -7.54 -8.37
CA ILE A 172 20.96 -8.14 -7.35
C ILE A 172 19.64 -7.36 -7.35
N LEU A 173 18.55 -8.04 -7.73
CA LEU A 173 17.20 -7.50 -7.68
C LEU A 173 16.61 -7.70 -6.28
N SER A 174 16.07 -6.63 -5.67
CA SER A 174 15.36 -6.73 -4.39
C SER A 174 14.02 -6.01 -4.42
N PHE A 175 13.04 -6.59 -3.72
CA PHE A 175 11.71 -6.02 -3.49
C PHE A 175 11.61 -5.63 -2.02
N VAL A 176 12.21 -4.50 -1.65
CA VAL A 176 12.35 -4.06 -0.25
C VAL A 176 10.98 -3.86 0.42
N ASN A 177 9.99 -3.43 -0.36
CA ASN A 177 8.63 -3.18 0.11
C ASN A 177 7.68 -4.34 -0.19
N ARG A 178 8.17 -5.55 -0.50
CA ARG A 178 7.27 -6.65 -0.86
C ARG A 178 6.24 -6.89 0.26
N PRO A 179 4.95 -7.07 -0.06
CA PRO A 179 3.97 -7.46 0.94
C PRO A 179 4.35 -8.79 1.56
N ASP A 180 4.01 -8.94 2.83
CA ASP A 180 4.08 -10.23 3.51
C ASP A 180 3.00 -11.18 2.97
N GLN A 181 3.04 -12.44 3.39
CA GLN A 181 2.09 -13.46 2.93
C GLN A 181 0.65 -13.00 3.13
N ASN A 182 -0.20 -13.20 2.12
CA ASN A 182 -1.61 -12.79 2.10
C ASN A 182 -1.86 -11.29 2.38
N TRP A 183 -0.84 -10.44 2.20
CA TRP A 183 -0.91 -9.01 2.53
C TRP A 183 -1.18 -8.72 4.01
N GLN A 184 -0.84 -9.67 4.89
CA GLN A 184 -1.04 -9.55 6.33
C GLN A 184 0.30 -9.37 7.02
N ARG A 185 0.43 -8.30 7.81
CA ARG A 185 1.62 -8.06 8.60
C ARG A 185 1.79 -9.18 9.63
N THR A 186 2.96 -9.82 9.65
CA THR A 186 3.34 -10.69 10.77
C THR A 186 3.39 -9.90 12.08
N ILE A 187 2.65 -10.35 13.10
CA ILE A 187 2.57 -9.73 14.43
C ILE A 187 3.26 -10.65 15.43
N TYR A 188 4.18 -10.09 16.21
CA TYR A 188 4.82 -10.78 17.33
C TYR A 188 4.24 -10.26 18.65
N ASN A 189 3.96 -11.17 19.58
CA ASN A 189 3.58 -10.80 20.94
C ASN A 189 4.81 -10.33 21.76
N MET A 190 4.60 -9.99 23.03
CA MET A 190 5.69 -9.53 23.92
C MET A 190 6.76 -10.60 24.18
N ASP A 191 6.43 -11.88 23.97
CA ASP A 191 7.35 -13.00 24.12
C ASP A 191 8.11 -13.33 22.82
N GLY A 192 7.86 -12.58 21.73
CA GLY A 192 8.43 -12.83 20.42
C GLY A 192 7.76 -13.98 19.64
N ASN A 193 6.63 -14.50 20.13
CA ASN A 193 5.86 -15.51 19.42
C ASN A 193 4.96 -14.87 18.37
N GLN A 194 4.92 -15.46 17.18
CA GLN A 194 4.00 -15.04 16.13
C GLN A 194 2.55 -15.27 16.58
N LYS A 195 1.71 -14.24 16.43
CA LYS A 195 0.26 -14.28 16.65
C LYS A 195 -0.48 -14.65 15.37
#